data_AF-A0AAV1VC00-F1
#
_entry.id   AF-A0AAV1VC00-F1
#
_cell.length_a   1.000
_cell.length_b   1.000
_cell.length_c   1.000
_cell.angle_alpha   90.00
_cell.angle_beta   90.00
_cell.angle_gamma   90.00
#
_symmetry.space_group_name_H-M   'P 1'
#
loop_
_entity.id
_entity.type
_entity.pdbx_description
1 polymer ?
#
loop_
_entity_poly.entity_id
_entity_poly.type
_entity_poly.pdbx_seq_one_letter_code
_entity_poly.pdbx_strand_id
1 'polypeptide(L)'
;MMERLPPPLLSSLLAFAVSDYHEEITPYKRTLPLERLLPLALVCKCWRHLILDVIARSQASTFTLRFSSGTRAEICEMRRHISQRGPLILDLTIQMGAMPSRGEEDYYFSTLVPSSTWPVKEFQMDWDVVFARLPALQRLHLSGNRLTSKQVERILKSAATYCKHVEAVVLAEANVMLQGRLGFEFISDALCAAMKTWFSSGA
;
A
#
# COMPACT_ATOMS: atom_id res chain seq x y z
N MET A 1 30.48 20.02 15.20
CA MET A 1 30.08 20.15 13.77
C MET A 1 28.76 19.42 13.46
N MET A 2 27.83 19.29 14.42
CA MET A 2 26.46 18.75 14.21
C MET A 2 25.36 19.81 14.42
N GLU A 3 25.70 21.05 14.75
CA GLU A 3 24.74 22.05 15.23
C GLU A 3 23.97 22.80 14.12
N ARG A 4 24.10 22.41 12.85
CA ARG A 4 23.46 23.13 11.72
C ARG A 4 22.94 22.24 10.60
N LEU A 5 22.52 21.00 10.88
CA LEU A 5 21.77 20.27 9.86
C LEU A 5 20.35 20.83 9.77
N PRO A 6 19.89 21.23 8.56
CA PRO A 6 18.47 21.50 8.33
C PRO A 6 17.62 20.31 8.77
N PRO A 7 16.48 20.52 9.45
CA PRO A 7 15.66 19.43 10.00
C PRO A 7 15.35 18.29 9.01
N PRO A 8 15.02 18.54 7.72
CA PRO A 8 14.74 17.46 6.76
C PRO A 8 15.95 16.55 6.48
N LEU A 9 17.16 17.12 6.50
CA LEU A 9 18.40 16.36 6.30
C LEU A 9 18.74 15.55 7.54
N LEU A 10 18.43 16.07 8.74
CA LEU A 10 18.60 15.31 9.99
C LEU A 10 17.61 14.15 10.05
N SER A 11 16.33 14.36 9.72
CA SER A 11 15.33 13.29 9.67
C SER A 11 15.68 12.19 8.67
N SER A 12 16.23 12.57 7.50
CA SER A 12 16.73 11.60 6.50
C SER A 12 17.93 10.79 7.03
N LEU A 13 18.84 11.44 7.77
CA LEU A 13 19.99 10.79 8.40
C LEU A 13 19.56 9.84 9.52
N LEU A 14 18.57 10.24 10.33
CA LEU A 14 18.01 9.42 11.39
C LEU A 14 17.26 8.20 10.83
N ALA A 15 16.47 8.37 9.77
CA ALA A 15 15.78 7.28 9.07
C ALA A 15 16.74 6.27 8.43
N PHE A 16 17.95 6.70 8.10
CA PHE A 16 18.99 5.83 7.56
C PHE A 16 19.85 5.16 8.66
N ALA A 17 20.20 5.91 9.72
CA ALA A 17 21.19 5.49 10.71
C ALA A 17 20.59 4.76 11.93
N VAL A 18 19.30 4.96 12.21
CA VAL A 18 18.61 4.33 13.34
C VAL A 18 17.58 3.36 12.78
N SER A 19 17.87 2.07 12.91
CA SER A 19 16.86 1.03 12.68
C SER A 19 15.65 1.33 13.57
N ASP A 20 14.45 1.33 12.98
CA ASP A 20 13.15 1.69 13.59
C ASP A 20 12.83 3.19 13.72
N TYR A 21 13.70 4.11 13.24
CA TYR A 21 13.31 5.51 13.12
C TYR A 21 12.44 5.74 11.88
N HIS A 22 11.16 6.00 12.12
CA HIS A 22 10.25 6.53 11.12
C HIS A 22 9.72 7.87 11.63
N GLU A 23 10.08 8.97 10.96
CA GLU A 23 9.34 10.21 11.12
C GLU A 23 7.92 9.91 10.60
N GLU A 24 6.95 9.70 11.50
CA GLU A 24 5.54 9.47 11.16
C GLU A 24 4.93 10.78 10.62
N ILE A 25 5.42 11.27 9.49
CA ILE A 25 4.78 12.34 8.72
C ILE A 25 3.39 11.83 8.26
N THR A 26 3.26 10.51 8.07
CA THR A 26 1.97 9.79 7.99
C THR A 26 2.10 8.40 8.63
N PRO A 27 1.09 7.90 9.36
CA PRO A 27 1.16 6.60 10.02
C PRO A 27 1.38 5.45 9.02
N TYR A 28 2.21 4.47 9.38
CA TYR A 28 2.55 3.30 8.53
C TYR A 28 1.32 2.47 8.10
N LYS A 29 0.21 2.61 8.83
CA LYS A 29 -1.08 2.01 8.49
C LYS A 29 -2.18 2.88 9.06
N ARG A 30 -3.25 3.13 8.31
CA ARG A 30 -4.48 3.70 8.89
C ARG A 30 -5.16 2.62 9.74
N THR A 31 -4.68 2.43 10.96
CA THR A 31 -5.32 1.57 11.95
C THR A 31 -6.26 2.39 12.80
N LEU A 32 -7.51 1.92 12.88
CA LEU A 32 -8.45 2.45 13.83
C LEU A 32 -8.36 1.61 15.11
N PRO A 33 -8.03 2.18 16.29
CA PRO A 33 -7.89 1.43 17.53
C PRO A 33 -9.27 1.04 18.08
N LEU A 34 -9.89 0.03 17.46
CA LEU A 34 -11.26 -0.41 17.76
C LEU A 34 -11.45 -0.71 19.25
N GLU A 35 -10.48 -1.36 19.88
CA GLU A 35 -10.52 -1.72 21.30
C GLU A 35 -10.64 -0.50 22.23
N ARG A 36 -10.08 0.64 21.83
CA ARG A 36 -10.16 1.90 22.58
C ARG A 36 -11.39 2.72 22.23
N LEU A 37 -11.93 2.56 21.02
CA LEU A 37 -13.10 3.31 20.55
C LEU A 37 -14.43 2.68 20.97
N LEU A 38 -14.52 1.35 21.03
CA LEU A 38 -15.75 0.65 21.40
C LEU A 38 -16.27 1.01 22.81
N PRO A 39 -15.42 1.19 23.84
CA PRO A 39 -15.87 1.68 25.15
C PRO A 39 -16.52 3.07 25.09
N LEU A 40 -16.04 3.96 24.21
CA LEU A 40 -16.62 5.29 24.04
C LEU A 40 -18.03 5.24 23.46
N ALA A 41 -18.37 4.20 22.69
CA ALA A 41 -19.71 3.98 22.17
C ALA A 41 -20.73 3.61 23.27
N LEU A 42 -20.30 3.31 24.50
CA LEU A 42 -21.15 2.94 25.62
C LEU A 42 -21.60 4.13 26.49
N VAL A 43 -21.05 5.33 26.26
CA VAL A 43 -21.32 6.53 27.07
C VAL A 43 -22.78 6.96 26.94
N CYS A 44 -23.26 7.17 25.71
CA CYS A 44 -24.66 7.48 25.42
C CYS A 44 -25.01 7.18 23.95
N LYS A 45 -26.31 7.29 23.60
CA LYS A 45 -26.77 7.05 22.22
C LYS A 45 -26.08 7.94 21.19
N CYS A 46 -25.83 9.21 21.49
CA CYS A 46 -25.16 10.13 20.57
C CYS A 46 -23.72 9.68 20.28
N TRP A 47 -22.95 9.37 21.34
CA TRP A 47 -21.59 8.84 21.22
C TRP A 47 -21.57 7.51 20.45
N ARG A 48 -22.53 6.63 20.69
CA ARG A 48 -22.66 5.38 19.94
C ARG A 48 -22.75 5.61 18.43
N HIS A 49 -23.62 6.52 17.99
CA HIS A 49 -23.77 6.82 16.56
C HIS A 49 -22.48 7.42 15.98
N LEU A 50 -21.88 8.40 16.66
CA LEU A 50 -20.64 9.03 16.20
C LEU A 50 -19.48 8.02 16.05
N ILE A 51 -19.30 7.14 17.03
CA ILE A 51 -18.24 6.13 17.00
C ILE A 51 -18.49 5.11 15.89
N LEU A 52 -19.73 4.63 15.72
CA LEU A 52 -20.08 3.71 14.63
C LEU A 52 -19.86 4.35 13.26
N ASP A 53 -20.19 5.64 13.10
CA ASP A 53 -19.93 6.39 11.87
C ASP A 53 -18.44 6.53 11.58
N VAL A 54 -17.61 6.81 12.60
CA VAL A 54 -16.14 6.85 12.46
C VAL A 54 -15.60 5.49 12.02
N ILE A 55 -16.07 4.41 12.63
CA ILE A 55 -15.67 3.03 12.26
C ILE A 55 -16.09 2.74 10.83
N ALA A 56 -17.34 3.02 10.45
CA ALA A 56 -17.86 2.79 9.11
C ALA A 56 -17.07 3.57 8.05
N ARG A 57 -16.77 4.85 8.29
CA ARG A 57 -15.94 5.67 7.39
C ARG A 57 -14.52 5.13 7.26
N SER A 58 -13.90 4.74 8.37
CA SER A 58 -12.56 4.16 8.36
C SER A 58 -12.53 2.87 7.53
N GLN A 59 -13.48 1.95 7.77
CA GLN A 59 -13.63 0.72 7.01
C GLN A 59 -13.96 0.97 5.53
N ALA A 60 -14.73 2.01 5.23
CA ALA A 60 -15.04 2.44 3.88
C ALA A 60 -13.78 2.93 3.13
N SER A 61 -12.88 3.60 3.85
CA SER A 61 -11.69 4.26 3.32
C SER A 61 -10.47 3.37 3.12
N THR A 62 -10.41 2.21 3.78
CA THR A 62 -9.32 1.24 3.60
C THR A 62 -9.79 0.09 2.72
N PHE A 63 -8.99 -0.30 1.74
CA PHE A 63 -9.28 -1.43 0.86
C PHE A 63 -8.04 -2.26 0.55
N THR A 64 -8.19 -3.59 0.58
CA THR A 64 -7.11 -4.53 0.25
C THR A 64 -7.50 -5.32 -0.98
N LEU A 65 -6.74 -5.15 -2.07
CA LEU A 65 -6.79 -6.04 -3.23
C LEU A 65 -5.93 -7.26 -2.92
N ARG A 66 -6.56 -8.41 -2.76
CA ARG A 66 -5.86 -9.67 -2.58
C ARG A 66 -6.11 -10.57 -3.78
N PHE A 67 -5.04 -11.02 -4.40
CA PHE A 67 -5.08 -12.02 -5.45
C PHE A 67 -4.47 -13.32 -4.93
N SER A 68 -5.28 -14.36 -4.87
CA SER A 68 -4.89 -15.71 -4.45
C SER A 68 -4.59 -16.59 -5.65
N SER A 69 -5.32 -16.38 -6.75
CA SER A 69 -5.26 -17.18 -7.98
C SER A 69 -5.10 -16.36 -9.25
N GLY A 70 -5.52 -15.08 -9.21
CA GLY A 70 -5.50 -14.20 -10.38
C GLY A 70 -6.57 -14.57 -11.42
N THR A 71 -7.57 -15.38 -11.05
CA THR A 71 -8.62 -15.82 -11.98
C THR A 71 -9.49 -14.65 -12.43
N ARG A 72 -10.12 -14.79 -13.60
CA ARG A 72 -11.05 -13.78 -14.12
C ARG A 72 -12.20 -13.48 -13.16
N ALA A 73 -12.71 -14.47 -12.43
CA ALA A 73 -13.76 -14.28 -11.44
C ALA A 73 -13.29 -13.38 -10.29
N GLU A 74 -12.10 -13.64 -9.73
CA GLU A 74 -11.47 -12.83 -8.68
C GLU A 74 -11.25 -11.39 -9.16
N ILE A 75 -10.78 -11.20 -10.40
CA ILE A 75 -10.60 -9.89 -11.02
C ILE A 75 -11.94 -9.16 -11.20
N CYS A 76 -12.98 -9.84 -11.69
CA CYS A 76 -14.31 -9.25 -11.91
C CYS A 76 -14.97 -8.83 -10.59
N GLU A 77 -14.92 -9.67 -9.57
CA GLU A 77 -15.46 -9.37 -8.25
C GLU A 77 -14.76 -8.15 -7.64
N MET A 78 -13.44 -8.11 -7.73
CA MET A 78 -12.66 -6.98 -7.25
C MET A 78 -12.98 -5.68 -8.00
N ARG A 79 -13.11 -5.74 -9.34
CA ARG A 79 -13.56 -4.58 -10.14
C ARG A 79 -14.94 -4.11 -9.71
N ARG A 80 -15.85 -5.02 -9.37
CA ARG A 80 -17.18 -4.68 -8.83
C ARG A 80 -17.05 -3.92 -7.52
N HIS A 81 -16.21 -4.37 -6.58
CA HIS A 81 -15.97 -3.67 -5.32
C HIS A 81 -15.38 -2.26 -5.52
N ILE A 82 -14.39 -2.12 -6.39
CA ILE A 82 -13.79 -0.82 -6.73
C ILE A 82 -14.83 0.10 -7.38
N SER A 83 -15.72 -0.44 -8.23
CA SER A 83 -16.80 0.35 -8.84
C SER A 83 -17.73 0.99 -7.79
N GLN A 84 -18.02 0.26 -6.72
CA GLN A 84 -19.00 0.67 -5.72
C GLN A 84 -18.42 1.64 -4.69
N ARG A 85 -17.14 1.46 -4.34
CA ARG A 85 -16.50 2.16 -3.21
C ARG A 85 -15.34 3.06 -3.61
N GLY A 86 -14.93 3.04 -4.88
CA GLY A 86 -13.70 3.67 -5.36
C GLY A 86 -13.46 5.10 -4.88
N PRO A 87 -14.44 6.02 -4.98
CA PRO A 87 -14.28 7.40 -4.51
C PRO A 87 -14.06 7.56 -3.01
N LEU A 88 -14.40 6.55 -2.20
CA LEU A 88 -14.23 6.57 -0.74
C LEU A 88 -12.88 6.00 -0.31
N ILE A 89 -12.18 5.26 -1.19
CA ILE A 89 -10.94 4.56 -0.84
C ILE A 89 -9.80 5.57 -0.79
N LEU A 90 -9.22 5.72 0.40
CA LEU A 90 -8.07 6.57 0.67
C LEU A 90 -6.79 5.75 0.89
N ASP A 91 -6.89 4.50 1.33
CA ASP A 91 -5.75 3.60 1.59
C ASP A 91 -5.95 2.27 0.85
N LEU A 92 -5.08 2.00 -0.13
CA LEU A 92 -5.10 0.79 -0.94
C LEU A 92 -3.88 -0.09 -0.64
N THR A 93 -4.13 -1.33 -0.22
CA THR A 93 -3.09 -2.37 -0.11
C THR A 93 -3.25 -3.39 -1.23
N ILE A 94 -2.17 -3.68 -1.96
CA ILE A 94 -2.16 -4.70 -3.03
C ILE A 94 -1.30 -5.89 -2.57
N GLN A 95 -1.93 -7.06 -2.49
CA GLN A 95 -1.31 -8.31 -2.09
C GLN A 95 -1.49 -9.36 -3.18
N MET A 96 -0.40 -10.02 -3.54
CA MET A 96 -0.40 -11.16 -4.44
C MET A 96 0.16 -12.36 -3.69
N GLY A 97 -0.50 -13.52 -3.77
CA GLY A 97 -0.05 -14.77 -3.17
C GLY A 97 -1.10 -15.45 -2.29
N ALA A 98 -1.01 -16.77 -2.17
CA ALA A 98 -1.67 -17.49 -1.09
C ALA A 98 -0.97 -17.18 0.24
N MET A 99 -1.75 -17.03 1.32
CA MET A 99 -1.22 -16.96 2.69
C MET A 99 -0.46 -18.27 2.97
N PRO A 100 0.75 -18.27 3.57
CA PRO A 100 1.22 -19.44 4.28
C PRO A 100 0.14 -19.92 5.28
N SER A 101 -0.05 -21.23 5.34
CA SER A 101 -0.96 -21.85 6.30
C SER A 101 -0.49 -21.53 7.73
N ARG A 102 -1.45 -21.25 8.62
CA ARG A 102 -1.22 -20.92 10.02
C ARG A 102 -0.40 -22.03 10.69
N GLY A 103 0.88 -21.76 10.96
CA GLY A 103 1.89 -22.74 11.38
C GLY A 103 3.32 -22.40 10.90
N GLU A 104 3.45 -21.57 9.85
CA GLU A 104 4.73 -21.05 9.36
C GLU A 104 4.96 -19.59 9.80
N GLU A 105 4.66 -19.26 11.06
CA GLU A 105 4.85 -17.90 11.60
C GLU A 105 6.33 -17.55 11.88
N ASP A 106 7.25 -18.53 11.81
CA ASP A 106 8.66 -18.36 12.14
C ASP A 106 9.61 -18.12 10.94
N TYR A 107 9.10 -18.00 9.71
CA TYR A 107 9.93 -17.65 8.54
C TYR A 107 9.40 -16.40 7.83
N TYR A 108 9.33 -15.29 8.57
CA TYR A 108 9.53 -13.99 7.94
C TYR A 108 10.94 -14.01 7.31
N PHE A 109 11.06 -13.55 6.06
CA PHE A 109 12.22 -13.67 5.17
C PHE A 109 12.31 -14.92 4.29
N SER A 110 11.29 -15.13 3.45
CA SER A 110 11.46 -15.83 2.18
C SER A 110 10.86 -15.02 1.04
N THR A 111 11.55 -13.92 0.70
CA THR A 111 11.48 -13.29 -0.62
C THR A 111 11.83 -14.32 -1.70
N LEU A 112 10.87 -14.56 -2.61
CA LEU A 112 11.07 -15.18 -3.93
C LEU A 112 11.71 -16.58 -3.95
N VAL A 113 11.12 -17.56 -3.24
CA VAL A 113 11.25 -18.96 -3.69
C VAL A 113 10.42 -19.10 -4.97
N PRO A 114 10.99 -19.55 -6.10
CA PRO A 114 10.22 -19.86 -7.30
C PRO A 114 9.48 -21.18 -7.07
N SER A 115 8.45 -21.17 -6.22
CA SER A 115 7.53 -22.31 -6.12
C SER A 115 6.52 -22.18 -7.25
N SER A 116 6.66 -23.08 -8.20
CA SER A 116 6.07 -23.19 -9.53
C SER A 116 4.55 -23.41 -9.57
N THR A 117 3.77 -22.77 -8.70
CA THR A 117 2.30 -22.98 -8.63
C THR A 117 1.48 -21.72 -8.90
N TRP A 118 2.10 -20.56 -9.07
CA TRP A 118 1.42 -19.38 -9.58
C TRP A 118 1.67 -19.25 -11.09
N PRO A 119 0.63 -19.37 -11.95
CA PRO A 119 0.76 -19.10 -13.37
C PRO A 119 0.88 -17.59 -13.59
N VAL A 120 2.05 -17.02 -13.24
CA VAL A 120 2.40 -15.60 -13.43
C VAL A 120 2.26 -15.18 -14.91
N LYS A 121 2.27 -16.15 -15.84
CA LYS A 121 2.12 -15.90 -17.28
C LYS A 121 0.75 -15.35 -17.69
N GLU A 122 -0.30 -15.49 -16.87
CA GLU A 122 -1.67 -15.09 -17.27
C GLU A 122 -2.29 -13.95 -16.44
N PHE A 123 -1.63 -13.49 -15.38
CA PHE A 123 -2.16 -12.38 -14.59
C PHE A 123 -1.97 -11.04 -15.31
N GLN A 124 -2.97 -10.64 -16.08
CA GLN A 124 -3.07 -9.34 -16.73
C GLN A 124 -4.18 -8.52 -16.07
N MET A 125 -3.78 -7.68 -15.11
CA MET A 125 -4.64 -6.66 -14.55
C MET A 125 -4.44 -5.35 -15.32
N ASP A 126 -5.55 -4.80 -15.79
CA ASP A 126 -5.61 -3.41 -16.26
C ASP A 126 -5.67 -2.50 -15.03
N TRP A 127 -4.50 -2.00 -14.65
CA TRP A 127 -4.34 -1.12 -13.50
C TRP A 127 -4.90 0.27 -13.77
N ASP A 128 -4.91 0.75 -15.01
CA ASP A 128 -5.49 2.04 -15.38
C ASP A 128 -6.99 2.07 -15.06
N VAL A 129 -7.72 1.00 -15.41
CA VAL A 129 -9.15 0.85 -15.08
C VAL A 129 -9.39 0.83 -13.56
N VAL A 130 -8.45 0.31 -12.77
CA VAL A 130 -8.54 0.30 -11.30
C VAL A 130 -8.32 1.70 -10.76
N PHE A 131 -7.19 2.31 -11.08
CA PHE A 131 -6.77 3.58 -10.48
C PHE A 131 -7.61 4.76 -10.97
N ALA A 132 -8.18 4.71 -12.19
CA ALA A 132 -9.17 5.68 -12.66
C ALA A 132 -10.41 5.78 -11.75
N ARG A 133 -10.68 4.76 -10.94
CA ARG A 133 -11.81 4.71 -10.00
C ARG A 133 -11.43 5.07 -8.58
N LEU A 134 -10.16 5.39 -8.32
CA LEU A 134 -9.62 5.70 -6.99
C LEU A 134 -9.11 7.16 -6.94
N PRO A 135 -9.91 8.17 -7.30
CA PRO A 135 -9.42 9.55 -7.39
C PRO A 135 -8.98 10.13 -6.04
N ALA A 136 -9.57 9.66 -4.94
CA ALA A 136 -9.29 10.10 -3.58
C ALA A 136 -8.13 9.34 -2.91
N LEU A 137 -7.43 8.46 -3.64
CA LEU A 137 -6.38 7.64 -3.06
C LEU A 137 -5.24 8.50 -2.51
N GLN A 138 -4.92 8.30 -1.23
CA GLN A 138 -3.85 8.99 -0.52
C GLN A 138 -2.68 8.06 -0.18
N ARG A 139 -2.94 6.77 0.05
CA ARG A 139 -1.91 5.80 0.44
C ARG A 139 -1.95 4.57 -0.44
N LEU A 140 -0.78 4.18 -0.95
CA LEU A 140 -0.60 2.98 -1.77
C LEU A 140 0.44 2.05 -1.13
N HIS A 141 0.02 0.84 -0.75
CA HIS A 141 0.85 -0.13 -0.07
C HIS A 141 1.11 -1.37 -0.96
N LEU A 142 2.38 -1.55 -1.34
CA LEU A 142 2.87 -2.55 -2.29
C LEU A 142 3.89 -3.53 -1.66
N SER A 143 3.99 -3.60 -0.33
CA SER A 143 4.87 -4.57 0.35
C SER A 143 4.38 -6.03 0.25
N GLY A 144 3.28 -6.28 -0.46
CA GLY A 144 2.67 -7.60 -0.58
C GLY A 144 3.61 -8.66 -1.18
N ASN A 145 3.73 -9.77 -0.47
CA ASN A 145 4.63 -10.88 -0.72
C ASN A 145 4.34 -11.63 -2.04
N ARG A 146 4.66 -11.06 -3.22
CA ARG A 146 4.88 -11.68 -4.56
C ARG A 146 4.67 -10.71 -5.75
N LEU A 147 4.61 -9.39 -5.53
CA LEU A 147 4.61 -8.45 -6.66
C LEU A 147 5.95 -8.53 -7.43
N THR A 148 5.89 -8.69 -8.75
CA THR A 148 7.08 -8.62 -9.60
C THR A 148 7.45 -7.16 -9.87
N SER A 149 8.72 -6.87 -10.18
CA SER A 149 9.18 -5.50 -10.50
C SER A 149 8.34 -4.82 -11.58
N LYS A 150 8.00 -5.56 -12.64
CA LYS A 150 7.13 -5.10 -13.74
C LYS A 150 5.71 -4.78 -13.29
N GLN A 151 5.16 -5.51 -12.31
CA GLN A 151 3.83 -5.21 -11.77
C GLN A 151 3.87 -3.96 -10.90
N VAL A 152 4.89 -3.82 -10.05
CA VAL A 152 5.12 -2.61 -9.25
C VAL A 152 5.24 -1.38 -10.16
N GLU A 153 6.05 -1.47 -11.21
CA GLU A 153 6.22 -0.40 -12.20
C GLU A 153 4.89 0.02 -12.83
N ARG A 154 4.08 -0.94 -13.29
CA ARG A 154 2.77 -0.68 -13.90
C ARG A 154 1.79 -0.05 -12.93
N ILE A 155 1.75 -0.55 -11.69
CA ILE A 155 0.92 0.00 -10.61
C ILE A 155 1.30 1.46 -10.34
N LEU A 156 2.59 1.76 -10.19
CA LEU A 156 3.08 3.12 -9.93
C LEU A 156 2.71 4.09 -11.07
N LYS A 157 2.92 3.69 -12.32
CA LYS A 157 2.55 4.49 -13.50
C LYS A 157 1.05 4.78 -13.56
N SER A 158 0.22 3.77 -13.31
CA SER A 158 -1.24 3.93 -13.31
C SER A 158 -1.70 4.84 -12.16
N ALA A 159 -1.20 4.62 -10.95
CA ALA A 159 -1.51 5.44 -9.79
C ALA A 159 -1.10 6.90 -9.99
N ALA A 160 0.09 7.17 -10.55
CA ALA A 160 0.52 8.53 -10.89
C ALA A 160 -0.40 9.23 -11.90
N THR A 161 -0.93 8.46 -12.86
CA THR A 161 -1.81 8.97 -13.90
C THR A 161 -3.16 9.40 -13.33
N TYR A 162 -3.77 8.61 -12.45
CA TYR A 162 -5.17 8.81 -12.03
C TYR A 162 -5.35 9.31 -10.59
N CYS A 163 -4.42 9.03 -9.68
CA CYS A 163 -4.54 9.38 -8.27
C CYS A 163 -3.64 10.57 -7.94
N LYS A 164 -4.22 11.77 -7.83
CA LYS A 164 -3.45 13.03 -7.66
C LYS A 164 -3.14 13.37 -6.20
N HIS A 165 -3.87 12.77 -5.26
CA HIS A 165 -3.75 13.05 -3.83
C HIS A 165 -2.87 12.04 -3.09
N VAL A 166 -2.02 11.28 -3.79
CA VAL A 166 -1.16 10.28 -3.14
C VAL A 166 -0.10 10.98 -2.29
N GLU A 167 -0.16 10.74 -0.99
CA GLU A 167 0.71 11.29 0.05
C GLU A 167 1.78 10.27 0.49
N ALA A 168 1.48 8.97 0.38
CA ALA A 168 2.37 7.92 0.86
C ALA A 168 2.37 6.67 -0.03
N VAL A 169 3.57 6.15 -0.30
CA VAL A 169 3.76 4.86 -0.96
C VAL A 169 4.66 3.98 -0.09
N VAL A 170 4.23 2.75 0.17
CA VAL A 170 5.03 1.75 0.89
C VAL A 170 5.43 0.65 -0.08
N LEU A 171 6.73 0.43 -0.22
CA LEU A 171 7.30 -0.63 -1.04
C LEU A 171 7.82 -1.77 -0.17
N ALA A 172 7.99 -2.96 -0.75
CA ALA A 172 8.64 -4.07 -0.05
C ALA A 172 10.11 -3.75 0.24
N GLU A 173 10.60 -4.18 1.40
CA GLU A 173 12.02 -4.08 1.72
C GLU A 173 12.85 -4.91 0.73
N ALA A 174 13.83 -4.25 0.10
CA ALA A 174 14.75 -4.94 -0.78
C ALA A 174 15.71 -5.80 0.07
N ASN A 175 15.67 -7.12 -0.11
CA ASN A 175 16.71 -7.97 0.47
C ASN A 175 18.06 -7.59 -0.17
N VAL A 176 18.99 -7.10 0.66
CA VAL A 176 20.33 -6.61 0.28
C VAL A 176 21.08 -7.63 -0.58
N MET A 177 20.81 -8.93 -0.39
CA MET A 177 21.43 -10.02 -1.14
C MET A 177 20.95 -10.17 -2.60
N LEU A 178 19.87 -9.48 -3.00
CA LEU A 178 19.25 -9.56 -4.33
C LEU A 178 19.39 -8.29 -5.17
N GLN A 179 20.03 -7.24 -4.62
CA GLN A 179 20.22 -5.95 -5.30
C GLN A 179 20.93 -6.05 -6.65
N GLY A 180 21.77 -7.07 -6.85
CA GLY A 180 22.47 -7.30 -8.13
C GLY A 180 21.68 -8.07 -9.21
N ARG A 181 20.47 -8.56 -8.92
CA ARG A 181 19.70 -9.43 -9.86
C ARG A 181 18.30 -8.93 -10.22
N LEU A 182 17.79 -7.90 -9.57
CA LEU A 182 16.42 -7.45 -9.73
C LEU A 182 16.42 -6.08 -10.39
N GLY A 183 15.47 -5.85 -11.30
CA GLY A 183 15.25 -4.61 -12.04
C GLY A 183 14.83 -3.44 -11.16
N PHE A 184 15.66 -3.12 -10.17
CA PHE A 184 15.49 -2.07 -9.17
C PHE A 184 15.51 -0.70 -9.84
N GLU A 185 16.32 -0.53 -10.89
CA GLU A 185 16.35 0.67 -11.74
C GLU A 185 14.96 0.99 -12.30
N PHE A 186 14.24 0.00 -12.84
CA PHE A 186 12.90 0.20 -13.38
C PHE A 186 11.87 0.63 -12.32
N ILE A 187 11.95 0.05 -11.11
CA ILE A 187 11.07 0.44 -9.99
C ILE A 187 11.43 1.84 -9.51
N SER A 188 12.72 2.14 -9.36
CA SER A 188 13.24 3.43 -8.94
C SER A 188 12.82 4.53 -9.90
N ASP A 189 13.02 4.34 -11.20
CA ASP A 189 12.62 5.31 -12.23
C ASP A 189 11.12 5.55 -12.23
N ALA A 190 10.31 4.49 -12.15
CA ALA A 190 8.87 4.61 -12.09
C ALA A 190 8.39 5.32 -10.81
N LEU A 191 9.02 5.04 -9.67
CA LEU A 191 8.74 5.71 -8.40
C LEU A 191 9.10 7.20 -8.49
N CYS A 192 10.30 7.54 -8.96
CA CYS A 192 10.71 8.93 -9.11
C CYS A 192 9.79 9.69 -10.07
N ALA A 193 9.38 9.09 -11.19
CA ALA A 193 8.43 9.68 -12.12
C ALA A 193 7.04 9.88 -11.48
N ALA A 194 6.56 8.89 -10.73
CA ALA A 194 5.30 8.98 -9.99
C ALA A 194 5.33 10.10 -8.94
N MET A 195 6.41 10.16 -8.14
CA MET A 195 6.61 11.21 -7.14
C MET A 195 6.64 12.61 -7.76
N LYS A 196 7.34 12.81 -8.88
CA LYS A 196 7.32 14.09 -9.61
C LYS A 196 5.90 14.46 -10.06
N THR A 197 5.13 13.47 -10.50
CA THR A 197 3.73 13.67 -10.91
C THR A 197 2.86 14.08 -9.72
N TRP A 198 2.92 13.36 -8.60
CA TRP A 198 2.17 13.72 -7.40
C TRP A 198 2.59 15.06 -6.83
N PHE A 199 3.88 15.37 -6.80
CA PHE A 199 4.38 16.67 -6.36
C PHE A 199 3.87 17.83 -7.23
N SER A 200 3.81 17.65 -8.55
CA SER A 200 3.34 18.71 -9.48
C SER A 200 1.82 18.83 -9.57
N SER A 201 1.08 17.80 -9.19
CA SER A 201 -0.40 17.76 -9.30
C SER A 201 -1.13 17.86 -7.95
N GLY A 202 -0.42 17.65 -6.84
CA GLY A 202 -0.93 17.82 -5.48
C GLY A 202 -0.93 19.28 -5.08
N ALA A 203 -1.99 19.99 -5.44
CA ALA A 203 -2.37 21.30 -4.90
C ALA A 203 -3.72 21.21 -4.21
#